data_AF-A0A9R0I1Z1-F1
#
_entry.id   AF-A0A9R0I1Z1-F1
#
_cell.length_a   1.000
_cell.length_b   1.000
_cell.length_c   1.000
_cell.angle_alpha   90.00
_cell.angle_beta   90.00
_cell.angle_gamma   90.00
#
_symmetry.space_group_name_H-M   'P 1'
#
loop_
_entity.id
_entity.type
_entity.pdbx_description
1 polymer ?
#
loop_
_entity_poly.entity_id
_entity_poly.type
_entity_poly.pdbx_seq_one_letter_code
_entity_poly.pdbx_strand_id
1 'polypeptide(L)'
;MVQRPFCLQRVTQCRERRSKKKFCECLHGIKVPSGYSSNVKRLVSLSDLRLIGMKSHDCHALINVFLPIALRGILPKHVRHVITKLCLFFNSICAKVIDPETLDALHNDVVETLCRFEMYFLPSFFDIMVHLIVHLVREVKLCGPVFLRWMYPFERFFKTLKDKARNPANPEGSIIRGVLKEEISGYLAEFLSSLEPIGLPKSGHVGRLAGEGVIGKNVISPPSERKKKAHLCVLQHLTEVHPYIEKHLLELQHCNPKLKERALTREHNRTLIEWFKKEVGKKQDHDVSDTIKWLSRGPRLCVRSFEGYDINGFTFYTRRQDEKSVVQNSGVKVVASSRVYASAKDKRPVDSTQSYYGVIEEIWELDYTYFVIPVFRCQWANKQNGVKQDEIFPGLTLVNFDRLSDSDEPFILASLAKQVFYVVDNIDPRWRVVAQGKRHILGIDDVVDEDEYDERGG
;
A
#
# COMPACT_ATOMS: atom_id res chain seq x y z
N MET A 1 -24.42 3.27 -10.36
CA MET A 1 -25.48 2.79 -9.44
C MET A 1 -24.94 2.02 -8.22
N VAL A 2 -23.74 1.42 -8.30
CA VAL A 2 -23.35 0.28 -7.45
C VAL A 2 -23.04 0.59 -5.97
N GLN A 3 -22.80 1.83 -5.55
CA GLN A 3 -22.32 2.10 -4.17
C GLN A 3 -22.90 3.34 -3.48
N ARG A 4 -23.89 4.02 -4.07
CA ARG A 4 -24.69 4.98 -3.30
C ARG A 4 -25.63 4.19 -2.41
N PRO A 5 -25.64 4.53 -1.12
CA PRO A 5 -25.18 3.63 -0.07
C PRO A 5 -25.98 2.33 -0.04
N PHE A 6 -25.28 1.18 -0.10
CA PHE A 6 -25.67 0.05 0.73
C PHE A 6 -25.93 0.65 2.11
N CYS A 7 -27.16 0.61 2.61
CA CYS A 7 -27.61 1.42 3.75
C CYS A 7 -26.89 0.93 5.02
N LEU A 8 -25.64 1.33 5.16
CA LEU A 8 -24.70 0.94 6.20
C LEU A 8 -25.21 1.39 7.56
N GLN A 9 -26.04 2.43 7.60
CA GLN A 9 -26.80 2.84 8.78
C GLN A 9 -27.74 1.74 9.30
N ARG A 10 -28.25 0.85 8.43
CA ARG A 10 -29.09 -0.29 8.81
C ARG A 10 -28.27 -1.53 9.15
N VAL A 11 -27.16 -1.79 8.45
CA VAL A 11 -26.21 -2.87 8.82
C VAL A 11 -25.59 -2.62 10.20
N THR A 12 -25.31 -1.36 10.52
CA THR A 12 -24.74 -0.91 11.80
C THR A 12 -25.79 -0.69 12.89
N GLN A 13 -27.03 -1.14 12.69
CA GLN A 13 -28.09 -1.10 13.69
C GLN A 13 -27.86 -2.17 14.77
N CYS A 14 -26.63 -2.25 15.31
CA CYS A 14 -26.40 -2.71 16.66
C CYS A 14 -27.33 -1.89 17.56
N ARG A 15 -28.44 -2.49 18.04
CA ARG A 15 -29.39 -1.79 18.90
C ARG A 15 -28.72 -1.26 20.17
N GLU A 16 -27.62 -1.88 20.59
CA GLU A 16 -26.87 -1.50 21.78
C GLU A 16 -25.95 -0.30 21.54
N ARG A 17 -26.15 0.78 22.31
CA ARG A 17 -25.38 2.02 22.26
C ARG A 17 -23.87 1.79 22.46
N ARG A 18 -23.49 0.80 23.27
CA ARG A 18 -22.09 0.42 23.53
C ARG A 18 -21.40 -0.08 22.27
N SER A 19 -22.07 -0.95 21.51
CA SER A 19 -21.57 -1.51 20.25
C SER A 19 -21.44 -0.45 19.18
N LYS A 20 -22.41 0.49 19.08
CA LYS A 20 -22.30 1.66 18.19
C LYS A 20 -21.13 2.55 18.56
N LYS A 21 -20.91 2.80 19.86
CA LYS A 21 -19.78 3.60 20.34
C LYS A 21 -18.44 2.98 19.92
N LYS A 22 -18.23 1.68 20.17
CA LYS A 22 -17.01 0.98 19.73
C LYS A 22 -16.79 1.06 18.22
N PHE A 23 -17.86 0.89 17.44
CA PHE A 23 -17.80 0.99 15.98
C PHE A 23 -17.35 2.39 15.53
N CYS A 24 -17.96 3.45 16.07
CA CYS A 24 -17.59 4.83 15.77
C CYS A 24 -16.18 5.18 16.27
N GLU A 25 -15.77 4.71 17.45
CA GLU A 25 -14.42 4.91 17.99
C GLU A 25 -13.35 4.27 17.09
N CYS A 26 -13.61 3.05 16.61
CA CYS A 26 -12.74 2.36 15.66
C CYS A 26 -12.56 3.20 14.39
N LEU A 27 -13.65 3.57 13.73
CA LEU A 27 -13.60 4.37 12.49
C LEU A 27 -12.95 5.74 12.71
N HIS A 28 -13.25 6.40 13.83
CA HIS A 28 -12.67 7.69 14.19
C HIS A 28 -11.15 7.61 14.41
N GLY A 29 -10.64 6.46 14.86
CA GLY A 29 -9.22 6.19 15.03
C GLY A 29 -8.46 5.81 13.76
N ILE A 30 -9.15 5.57 12.64
CA ILE A 30 -8.50 5.18 11.38
C ILE A 30 -7.76 6.38 10.78
N LYS A 31 -6.43 6.24 10.68
CA LYS A 31 -5.60 7.05 9.79
C LYS A 31 -5.23 6.22 8.56
N VAL A 32 -5.38 6.79 7.38
CA VAL A 32 -5.05 6.16 6.10
C VAL A 32 -3.94 6.91 5.37
N PRO A 33 -3.28 6.29 4.38
CA PRO A 33 -2.27 6.97 3.58
C PRO A 33 -2.81 8.19 2.83
N SER A 34 -1.88 9.08 2.46
CA SER A 34 -2.19 10.21 1.58
C SER A 34 -2.84 9.72 0.28
N GLY A 35 -3.91 10.39 -0.17
CA GLY A 35 -4.63 10.03 -1.39
C GLY A 35 -5.57 8.81 -1.28
N TYR A 36 -5.57 8.07 -0.16
CA TYR A 36 -6.35 6.84 -0.02
C TYR A 36 -7.88 7.06 0.07
N SER A 37 -8.31 7.93 1.00
CA SER A 37 -9.70 8.35 1.24
C SER A 37 -9.76 9.72 1.89
N SER A 38 -10.96 10.30 2.03
CA SER A 38 -11.14 11.46 2.91
C SER A 38 -10.78 11.09 4.35
N ASN A 39 -10.48 12.09 5.17
CA ASN A 39 -10.16 11.89 6.58
C ASN A 39 -11.37 11.26 7.32
N VAL A 40 -11.27 9.96 7.63
CA VAL A 40 -12.35 9.17 8.24
C VAL A 40 -12.82 9.77 9.56
N LYS A 41 -11.91 10.35 10.35
CA LYS A 41 -12.22 11.06 11.59
C LYS A 41 -13.28 12.14 11.41
N ARG A 42 -13.27 12.86 10.27
CA ARG A 42 -14.25 13.91 9.97
C ARG A 42 -15.62 13.37 9.53
N LEU A 43 -15.68 12.09 9.15
CA LEU A 43 -16.89 11.42 8.68
C LEU A 43 -17.67 10.75 9.81
N VAL A 44 -17.17 10.79 11.05
CA VAL A 44 -17.75 10.11 12.21
C VAL A 44 -18.11 11.12 13.29
N SER A 45 -19.37 11.14 13.70
CA SER A 45 -19.81 11.88 14.89
C SER A 45 -19.86 10.94 16.09
N LEU A 46 -19.01 11.21 17.09
CA LEU A 46 -18.99 10.47 18.36
C LEU A 46 -20.12 10.90 19.31
N SER A 47 -20.68 12.12 19.16
CA SER A 47 -21.84 12.57 19.94
C SER A 47 -23.11 11.87 19.50
N ASP A 48 -23.32 11.82 18.18
CA ASP A 48 -24.54 11.29 17.57
C ASP A 48 -24.43 9.80 17.24
N LEU A 49 -23.23 9.22 17.38
CA LEU A 49 -22.90 7.84 17.02
C LEU A 49 -23.35 7.48 15.60
N ARG A 50 -23.04 8.37 14.65
CA ARG A 50 -23.43 8.23 13.23
C ARG A 50 -22.34 8.71 12.28
N LEU A 51 -22.42 8.20 11.06
CA LEU A 51 -21.58 8.66 9.94
C LEU A 51 -22.22 9.89 9.28
N ILE A 52 -21.41 10.88 8.95
CA ILE A 52 -21.85 12.18 8.42
C ILE A 52 -21.07 12.52 7.16
N GLY A 53 -21.75 13.06 6.14
CA GLY A 53 -21.11 13.71 5.00
C GLY A 53 -20.28 12.77 4.10
N MET A 54 -20.50 11.46 4.20
CA MET A 54 -19.81 10.48 3.36
C MET A 54 -20.18 10.67 1.90
N LYS A 55 -19.16 10.75 1.04
CA LYS A 55 -19.32 10.70 -0.41
C LYS A 55 -19.19 9.27 -0.91
N SER A 56 -19.57 9.06 -2.16
CA SER A 56 -19.55 7.74 -2.80
C SER A 56 -18.17 7.05 -2.71
N HIS A 57 -17.07 7.80 -2.88
CA HIS A 57 -15.71 7.28 -2.70
C HIS A 57 -15.40 6.85 -1.24
N ASP A 58 -15.92 7.57 -0.25
CA ASP A 58 -15.74 7.21 1.16
C ASP A 58 -16.55 5.95 1.51
N CYS A 59 -17.74 5.80 0.93
CA CYS A 59 -18.55 4.58 1.03
C CYS A 59 -17.82 3.37 0.43
N HIS A 60 -17.15 3.55 -0.72
CA HIS A 60 -16.32 2.52 -1.32
C HIS A 60 -15.21 2.05 -0.37
N ALA A 61 -14.46 2.99 0.20
CA ALA A 61 -13.39 2.67 1.16
C ALA A 61 -13.93 1.98 2.42
N LEU A 62 -15.10 2.43 2.91
CA LEU A 62 -15.78 1.82 4.04
C LEU A 62 -16.18 0.37 3.75
N ILE A 63 -16.87 0.09 2.64
CA ILE A 63 -17.31 -1.27 2.31
C ILE A 63 -16.12 -2.20 2.06
N ASN A 64 -15.14 -1.76 1.27
CA ASN A 64 -14.07 -2.66 0.84
C ASN A 64 -13.05 -2.97 1.94
N VAL A 65 -12.82 -2.03 2.87
CA VAL A 65 -11.73 -2.15 3.85
C VAL A 65 -12.18 -1.90 5.28
N PHE A 66 -12.80 -0.75 5.58
CA PHE A 66 -12.99 -0.36 6.98
C PHE A 66 -14.11 -1.12 7.69
N LEU A 67 -15.16 -1.54 6.98
CA LEU A 67 -16.34 -2.14 7.58
C LEU A 67 -16.05 -3.52 8.20
N PRO A 68 -15.40 -4.47 7.50
CA PRO A 68 -15.02 -5.74 8.12
C PRO A 68 -14.14 -5.56 9.38
N ILE A 69 -13.23 -4.59 9.33
CA ILE A 69 -12.31 -4.27 10.43
C ILE A 69 -13.08 -3.67 11.61
N ALA A 70 -13.93 -2.68 11.36
CA ALA A 70 -14.68 -1.99 12.41
C ALA A 70 -15.73 -2.88 13.08
N LEU A 71 -16.27 -3.89 12.38
CA LEU A 71 -17.22 -4.85 12.95
C LEU A 71 -16.55 -5.95 13.79
N ARG A 72 -15.21 -6.04 13.79
CA ARG A 72 -14.48 -7.05 14.56
C ARG A 72 -14.74 -6.85 16.06
N GLY A 73 -15.12 -7.91 16.76
CA GLY A 73 -15.43 -7.83 18.20
C GLY A 73 -16.75 -7.14 18.57
N ILE A 74 -17.57 -6.75 17.58
CA ILE A 74 -18.86 -6.07 17.80
C ILE A 74 -20.03 -6.99 17.47
N LEU A 75 -20.03 -7.61 16.29
CA LEU A 75 -21.11 -8.50 15.85
C LEU A 75 -20.79 -9.98 16.11
N PRO A 76 -21.82 -10.84 16.26
CA PRO A 76 -21.64 -12.29 16.32
C PRO A 76 -20.86 -12.81 15.10
N LYS A 77 -20.08 -13.88 15.31
CA LYS A 77 -19.16 -14.43 14.29
C LYS A 77 -19.87 -14.72 12.95
N HIS A 78 -21.06 -15.31 12.99
CA HIS A 78 -21.83 -15.67 11.78
C HIS A 78 -22.32 -14.44 10.99
N VAL A 79 -22.86 -13.43 11.67
CA VAL A 79 -23.31 -12.17 11.01
C VAL A 79 -22.13 -11.45 10.38
N ARG A 80 -21.03 -11.32 11.13
CA ARG A 80 -19.81 -10.67 10.65
C ARG A 80 -19.20 -11.42 9.45
N HIS A 81 -19.24 -12.74 9.46
CA HIS A 81 -18.80 -13.57 8.33
C HIS A 81 -19.56 -13.23 7.05
N VAL A 82 -20.89 -13.17 7.14
CA VAL A 82 -21.75 -12.86 6.00
C VAL A 82 -21.57 -11.42 5.49
N ILE A 83 -21.44 -10.43 6.38
CA ILE A 83 -21.10 -9.05 5.98
C ILE A 83 -19.74 -9.00 5.28
N THR A 84 -18.76 -9.73 5.79
CA THR A 84 -17.41 -9.73 5.20
C THR A 84 -17.38 -10.42 3.86
N LYS A 85 -18.11 -11.53 3.67
CA LYS A 85 -18.31 -12.15 2.34
C LYS A 85 -18.84 -11.13 1.34
N LEU A 86 -19.82 -10.32 1.73
CA LEU A 86 -20.34 -9.25 0.87
C LEU A 86 -19.28 -8.17 0.57
N CYS A 87 -18.47 -7.79 1.56
CA CYS A 87 -17.37 -6.83 1.35
C CYS A 87 -16.30 -7.38 0.40
N LEU A 88 -15.96 -8.67 0.53
CA LEU A 88 -15.04 -9.37 -0.38
C LEU A 88 -15.60 -9.44 -1.80
N PHE A 89 -16.89 -9.74 -1.95
CA PHE A 89 -17.58 -9.68 -3.24
C PHE A 89 -17.43 -8.30 -3.88
N PHE A 90 -17.71 -7.22 -3.15
CA PHE A 90 -17.53 -5.85 -3.65
C PHE A 90 -16.07 -5.55 -4.02
N ASN A 91 -15.11 -6.05 -3.24
CA ASN A 91 -13.69 -5.92 -3.55
C ASN A 91 -13.35 -6.62 -4.87
N SER A 92 -13.78 -7.86 -5.05
CA SER A 92 -13.55 -8.66 -6.27
C SER A 92 -14.14 -8.01 -7.53
N ILE A 93 -15.41 -7.57 -7.50
CA ILE A 93 -16.01 -6.93 -8.68
C ILE A 93 -15.47 -5.54 -8.98
N CYS A 94 -14.86 -4.87 -7.99
CA CYS A 94 -14.25 -3.55 -8.16
C CYS A 94 -12.78 -3.62 -8.57
N ALA A 95 -12.22 -4.83 -8.75
CA ALA A 95 -10.88 -5.01 -9.26
C ALA A 95 -10.75 -4.46 -10.69
N LYS A 96 -9.54 -3.99 -11.04
CA LYS A 96 -9.24 -3.50 -12.39
C LYS A 96 -9.26 -4.65 -13.41
N VAL A 97 -8.67 -5.78 -13.01
CA VAL A 97 -8.64 -7.02 -13.78
C VAL A 97 -9.53 -8.04 -13.09
N ILE A 98 -10.43 -8.65 -13.85
CA ILE A 98 -11.36 -9.65 -13.35
C ILE A 98 -11.28 -10.86 -14.28
N ASP A 99 -10.98 -12.02 -13.71
CA ASP A 99 -10.97 -13.28 -14.45
C ASP A 99 -12.41 -13.72 -14.79
N PRO A 100 -12.78 -13.80 -16.08
CA PRO A 100 -14.12 -14.21 -16.49
C PRO A 100 -14.53 -15.59 -15.98
N GLU A 101 -13.60 -16.52 -15.77
CA GLU A 101 -13.88 -17.89 -15.31
C GLU A 101 -14.40 -17.91 -13.87
N THR A 102 -13.97 -16.94 -13.05
CA THR A 102 -14.39 -16.83 -11.64
C THR A 102 -15.78 -16.21 -11.47
N LEU A 103 -16.34 -15.58 -12.51
CA LEU A 103 -17.57 -14.79 -12.39
C LEU A 103 -18.79 -15.65 -12.01
N ASP A 104 -18.93 -16.86 -12.55
CA ASP A 104 -20.07 -17.73 -12.21
C ASP A 104 -20.03 -18.19 -10.75
N ALA A 105 -18.84 -18.53 -10.24
CA ALA A 105 -18.66 -18.84 -8.83
C ALA A 105 -18.99 -17.61 -7.96
N LEU A 106 -18.52 -16.43 -8.36
CA LEU A 106 -18.78 -15.17 -7.65
C LEU A 106 -20.28 -14.82 -7.62
N HIS A 107 -21.03 -15.12 -8.68
CA HIS A 107 -22.48 -14.94 -8.74
C HIS A 107 -23.20 -15.86 -7.74
N ASN A 108 -22.85 -17.13 -7.72
CA ASN A 108 -23.44 -18.10 -6.80
C ASN A 108 -23.14 -17.72 -5.33
N ASP A 109 -21.90 -17.31 -5.06
CA ASP A 109 -21.48 -16.87 -3.73
C ASP A 109 -22.25 -15.65 -3.23
N VAL A 110 -22.53 -14.66 -4.10
CA VAL A 110 -23.29 -13.47 -3.69
C VAL A 110 -24.76 -13.78 -3.48
N VAL A 111 -25.36 -14.66 -4.29
CA VAL A 111 -26.73 -15.14 -4.09
C VAL A 111 -26.86 -15.83 -2.74
N GLU A 112 -25.97 -16.77 -2.44
CA GLU A 112 -25.95 -17.44 -1.13
C GLU A 112 -25.73 -16.45 0.02
N THR A 113 -24.83 -15.49 -0.17
CA THR A 113 -24.56 -14.43 0.82
C THR A 113 -25.83 -13.64 1.12
N LEU A 114 -26.58 -13.21 0.09
CA LEU A 114 -27.82 -12.46 0.28
C LEU A 114 -28.93 -13.29 0.95
N CYS A 115 -29.07 -14.57 0.61
CA CYS A 115 -30.00 -15.46 1.32
C CYS A 115 -29.65 -15.57 2.81
N ARG A 116 -28.36 -15.65 3.16
CA ARG A 116 -27.93 -15.62 4.58
C ARG A 116 -28.16 -14.27 5.23
N PHE A 117 -28.06 -13.17 4.48
CA PHE A 117 -28.48 -11.86 4.96
C PHE A 117 -29.98 -11.88 5.33
N GLU A 118 -30.85 -12.46 4.50
CA GLU A 118 -32.30 -12.53 4.77
C GLU A 118 -32.62 -13.31 6.05
N MET A 119 -31.79 -14.29 6.42
CA MET A 119 -31.91 -15.01 7.68
C MET A 119 -31.55 -14.17 8.92
N TYR A 120 -30.68 -13.16 8.77
CA TYR A 120 -30.10 -12.41 9.89
C TYR A 120 -30.66 -11.00 10.05
N PHE A 121 -31.12 -10.38 8.97
CA PHE A 121 -31.60 -9.00 8.96
C PHE A 121 -33.11 -8.94 8.74
N LEU A 122 -33.74 -7.89 9.27
CA LEU A 122 -35.18 -7.67 9.12
C LEU A 122 -35.57 -7.42 7.66
N PRO A 123 -36.79 -7.78 7.22
CA PRO A 123 -37.27 -7.49 5.86
C PRO A 123 -37.13 -6.02 5.44
N SER A 124 -37.26 -5.09 6.38
CA SER A 124 -37.03 -3.65 6.14
C SER A 124 -35.61 -3.31 5.68
N PHE A 125 -34.64 -4.21 5.82
CA PHE A 125 -33.29 -4.04 5.30
C PHE A 125 -33.25 -4.21 3.77
N PHE A 126 -34.10 -5.07 3.22
CA PHE A 126 -34.10 -5.46 1.80
C PHE A 126 -34.96 -4.49 1.00
N ASP A 127 -34.35 -3.39 0.60
CA ASP A 127 -34.91 -2.54 -0.45
C ASP A 127 -34.37 -2.97 -1.83
N ILE A 128 -34.84 -2.29 -2.88
CA ILE A 128 -34.43 -2.57 -4.25
C ILE A 128 -32.90 -2.51 -4.43
N MET A 129 -32.17 -1.68 -3.67
CA MET A 129 -30.73 -1.55 -3.82
C MET A 129 -29.98 -2.79 -3.36
N VAL A 130 -30.49 -3.48 -2.32
CA VAL A 130 -29.90 -4.75 -1.86
C VAL A 130 -30.09 -5.84 -2.92
N HIS A 131 -31.27 -5.89 -3.54
CA HIS A 131 -31.55 -6.87 -4.59
C HIS A 131 -30.74 -6.64 -5.87
N LEU A 132 -30.42 -5.38 -6.22
CA LEU A 132 -29.60 -5.09 -7.41
C LEU A 132 -28.20 -5.72 -7.36
N ILE A 133 -27.71 -6.09 -6.18
CA ILE A 133 -26.38 -6.70 -6.01
C ILE A 133 -26.24 -8.00 -6.80
N VAL A 134 -27.30 -8.83 -6.90
CA VAL A 134 -27.22 -10.09 -7.67
C VAL A 134 -26.97 -9.84 -9.16
N HIS A 135 -27.39 -8.68 -9.68
CA HIS A 135 -27.25 -8.36 -11.09
C HIS A 135 -25.86 -7.82 -11.45
N LEU A 136 -25.03 -7.46 -10.47
CA LEU A 136 -23.72 -6.86 -10.71
C LEU A 136 -22.79 -7.80 -11.49
N VAL A 137 -22.83 -9.11 -11.22
CA VAL A 137 -22.01 -10.06 -11.96
C VAL A 137 -22.43 -10.15 -13.43
N ARG A 138 -23.73 -10.21 -13.69
CA ARG A 138 -24.26 -10.18 -15.06
C ARG A 138 -23.87 -8.89 -15.76
N GLU A 139 -23.96 -7.76 -15.05
CA GLU A 139 -23.55 -6.46 -15.54
C GLU A 139 -22.04 -6.40 -15.86
N VAL A 140 -21.18 -7.07 -15.09
CA VAL A 140 -19.74 -7.20 -15.38
C VAL A 140 -19.51 -8.06 -16.63
N LYS A 141 -20.22 -9.18 -16.78
CA LYS A 141 -20.14 -10.02 -17.97
C LYS A 141 -20.51 -9.29 -19.26
N LEU A 142 -21.51 -8.40 -19.19
CA LEU A 142 -22.04 -7.71 -20.36
C LEU A 142 -21.24 -6.46 -20.75
N CYS A 143 -20.75 -5.68 -19.78
CA CYS A 143 -20.17 -4.37 -20.05
C CYS A 143 -18.73 -4.22 -19.53
N GLY A 144 -18.10 -5.30 -19.08
CA GLY A 144 -16.73 -5.30 -18.58
C GLY A 144 -16.58 -4.80 -17.13
N PRO A 145 -15.35 -4.52 -16.68
CA PRO A 145 -15.05 -4.18 -15.29
C PRO A 145 -15.84 -2.99 -14.74
N VAL A 146 -16.19 -3.04 -13.44
CA VAL A 146 -17.02 -2.01 -12.79
C VAL A 146 -16.31 -0.66 -12.71
N PHE A 147 -14.97 -0.64 -12.60
CA PHE A 147 -14.21 0.60 -12.43
C PHE A 147 -14.37 1.59 -13.60
N LEU A 148 -14.56 1.09 -14.82
CA LEU A 148 -14.82 1.90 -16.01
C LEU A 148 -16.19 2.60 -15.99
N ARG A 149 -17.10 2.12 -15.14
CA ARG A 149 -18.51 2.53 -15.07
C ARG A 149 -18.86 3.12 -13.71
N TRP A 150 -17.84 3.50 -12.94
CA TRP A 150 -18.05 4.21 -11.69
C TRP A 150 -18.77 5.53 -11.92
N MET A 151 -19.65 5.90 -10.99
CA MET A 151 -20.30 7.22 -11.01
C MET A 151 -19.33 8.34 -10.59
N TYR A 152 -18.18 8.03 -9.99
CA TYR A 152 -17.29 9.03 -9.39
C TYR A 152 -16.75 10.05 -10.41
N PRO A 153 -16.26 9.65 -11.59
CA PRO A 153 -15.82 10.61 -12.60
C PRO A 153 -16.95 11.56 -13.02
N PHE A 154 -18.14 11.01 -13.25
CA PHE A 154 -19.33 11.80 -13.59
C PHE A 154 -19.72 12.75 -12.44
N GLU A 155 -19.80 12.27 -11.19
CA GLU A 155 -20.12 13.10 -10.03
C GLU A 155 -19.12 14.24 -9.82
N ARG A 156 -17.81 13.97 -10.00
CA ARG A 156 -16.76 14.99 -9.93
C ARG A 156 -16.90 16.01 -11.05
N PHE A 157 -17.13 15.54 -12.27
CA PHE A 157 -17.35 16.40 -13.43
C PHE A 157 -18.59 17.29 -13.25
N PHE A 158 -19.72 16.72 -12.84
CA PHE A 158 -20.93 17.48 -12.54
C PHE A 158 -20.75 18.49 -11.42
N LYS A 159 -19.92 18.19 -10.41
CA LYS A 159 -19.55 19.19 -9.39
C LYS A 159 -18.81 20.38 -10.04
N THR A 160 -17.83 20.11 -10.90
CA THR A 160 -17.10 21.18 -11.62
C THR A 160 -18.06 22.02 -12.48
N LEU A 161 -19.00 21.39 -13.19
CA LEU A 161 -20.02 22.11 -13.94
C LEU A 161 -20.94 22.95 -13.03
N LYS A 162 -21.33 22.41 -11.88
CA LYS A 162 -22.14 23.13 -10.89
C LYS A 162 -21.43 24.39 -10.39
N ASP A 163 -20.13 24.33 -10.15
CA ASP A 163 -19.34 25.50 -9.71
C ASP A 163 -19.25 26.59 -10.80
N LYS A 164 -19.47 26.23 -12.06
CA LYS A 164 -19.55 27.15 -13.23
C LYS A 164 -20.96 27.73 -13.44
N ALA A 165 -22.00 27.10 -12.91
CA ALA A 165 -23.39 27.56 -13.00
C ALA A 165 -23.69 28.71 -12.00
N ARG A 166 -22.99 29.85 -12.16
CA ARG A 166 -23.11 31.03 -11.29
C ARG A 166 -24.38 31.86 -11.52
N ASN A 167 -25.03 31.71 -12.67
CA ASN A 167 -26.32 32.36 -12.96
C ASN A 167 -27.45 31.31 -13.00
N PRO A 168 -28.27 31.19 -11.94
CA PRO A 168 -29.39 30.24 -11.91
C PRO A 168 -30.47 30.51 -12.96
N ALA A 169 -30.60 31.74 -13.46
CA ALA A 169 -31.60 32.09 -14.46
C ALA A 169 -31.23 31.61 -15.88
N ASN A 170 -29.93 31.39 -16.12
CA ASN A 170 -29.40 30.88 -17.40
C ASN A 170 -28.20 29.95 -17.12
N PRO A 171 -28.46 28.75 -16.56
CA PRO A 171 -27.40 27.86 -16.10
C PRO A 171 -26.52 27.37 -17.25
N GLU A 172 -27.10 27.06 -18.42
CA GLU A 172 -26.35 26.59 -19.60
C GLU A 172 -25.36 27.65 -20.08
N GLY A 173 -25.83 28.89 -20.25
CA GLY A 173 -24.97 30.01 -20.66
C GLY A 173 -23.87 30.33 -19.65
N SER A 174 -24.16 30.18 -18.36
CA SER A 174 -23.16 30.33 -17.29
C SER A 174 -22.09 29.24 -17.35
N ILE A 175 -22.49 27.99 -17.57
CA ILE A 175 -21.57 26.85 -17.71
C ILE A 175 -20.68 27.05 -18.94
N ILE A 176 -21.25 27.38 -20.11
CA ILE A 176 -20.51 27.63 -21.35
C ILE A 176 -19.45 28.69 -21.14
N ARG A 177 -19.81 29.82 -20.52
CA ARG A 177 -18.85 30.90 -20.22
C ARG A 177 -17.73 30.42 -19.28
N GLY A 178 -18.06 29.61 -18.27
CA GLY A 178 -17.09 29.05 -17.33
C GLY A 178 -16.13 28.06 -17.99
N VAL A 179 -16.64 27.16 -18.85
CA VAL A 179 -15.83 26.21 -19.63
C VAL A 179 -14.93 26.97 -20.61
N LEU A 180 -15.47 27.90 -21.39
CA LEU A 180 -14.69 28.71 -22.34
C LEU A 180 -13.55 29.46 -21.64
N LYS A 181 -13.80 30.01 -20.45
CA LYS A 181 -12.76 30.67 -19.65
C LYS A 181 -11.64 29.70 -19.25
N GLU A 182 -11.98 28.48 -18.84
CA GLU A 182 -11.00 27.44 -18.50
C GLU A 182 -10.22 26.97 -19.72
N GLU A 183 -10.88 26.72 -20.85
CA GLU A 183 -10.24 26.31 -22.11
C GLU A 183 -9.29 27.37 -22.64
N ILE A 184 -9.71 28.65 -22.68
CA ILE A 184 -8.84 29.76 -23.07
C ILE A 184 -7.65 29.87 -22.12
N SER A 185 -7.88 29.75 -20.80
CA SER A 185 -6.79 29.80 -19.83
C SER A 185 -5.83 28.61 -19.98
N GLY A 186 -6.36 27.42 -20.28
CA GLY A 186 -5.58 26.20 -20.52
C GLY A 186 -4.76 26.31 -21.79
N TYR A 187 -5.35 26.75 -22.90
CA TYR A 187 -4.64 27.00 -24.16
C TYR A 187 -3.56 28.07 -24.00
N LEU A 188 -3.86 29.19 -23.32
CA LEU A 188 -2.86 30.21 -23.01
C LEU A 188 -1.76 29.65 -22.12
N ALA A 189 -2.09 28.82 -21.13
CA ALA A 189 -1.10 28.19 -20.26
C ALA A 189 -0.24 27.16 -21.02
N GLU A 190 -0.80 26.40 -21.96
CA GLU A 190 -0.07 25.45 -22.80
C GLU A 190 0.86 26.19 -23.77
N PHE A 191 0.34 27.21 -24.46
CA PHE A 191 1.11 28.12 -25.29
C PHE A 191 2.23 28.80 -24.50
N LEU A 192 1.95 29.28 -23.29
CA LEU A 192 2.96 29.85 -22.40
C LEU A 192 3.88 28.79 -21.77
N SER A 193 3.47 27.53 -21.66
CA SER A 193 4.31 26.43 -21.15
C SER A 193 5.28 25.88 -22.19
N SER A 194 5.10 26.25 -23.46
CA SER A 194 6.17 26.19 -24.46
C SER A 194 7.32 27.17 -24.14
N LEU A 195 7.08 28.11 -23.21
CA LEU A 195 8.08 28.89 -22.47
C LEU A 195 8.18 28.32 -21.03
N GLU A 196 9.29 28.54 -20.32
CA GLU A 196 9.52 27.96 -18.98
C GLU A 196 8.32 28.16 -18.02
N PRO A 197 7.62 27.09 -17.60
CA PRO A 197 6.35 27.23 -16.90
C PRO A 197 6.51 27.41 -15.38
N ILE A 198 5.98 28.51 -14.86
CA ILE A 198 5.80 28.79 -13.42
C ILE A 198 4.31 28.58 -13.06
N GLY A 199 4.00 27.63 -12.16
CA GLY A 199 2.77 27.68 -11.36
C GLY A 199 1.57 26.78 -11.72
N LEU A 200 1.65 25.85 -12.68
CA LEU A 200 0.59 24.83 -12.84
C LEU A 200 0.75 23.69 -11.83
N PRO A 201 -0.34 23.19 -11.20
CA PRO A 201 -0.26 22.04 -10.30
C PRO A 201 0.02 20.78 -11.11
N LYS A 202 1.26 20.29 -11.06
CA LYS A 202 1.62 18.95 -11.53
C LYS A 202 1.02 17.90 -10.59
N SER A 203 0.74 16.70 -11.09
CA SER A 203 0.37 15.58 -10.22
C SER A 203 1.49 15.35 -9.21
N GLY A 204 1.14 15.00 -7.96
CA GLY A 204 2.08 14.95 -6.85
C GLY A 204 3.25 13.98 -7.02
N HIS A 205 3.16 13.03 -7.96
CA HIS A 205 4.18 12.03 -8.23
C HIS A 205 4.82 12.13 -9.63
N VAL A 206 4.43 13.10 -10.47
CA VAL A 206 5.05 13.29 -11.81
C VAL A 206 6.54 13.55 -11.64
N GLY A 207 7.37 12.72 -12.27
CA GLY A 207 8.83 12.78 -12.16
C GLY A 207 9.41 12.23 -10.84
N ARG A 208 8.58 11.67 -9.94
CA ARG A 208 8.99 11.16 -8.63
C ARG A 208 8.99 9.64 -8.50
N LEU A 209 8.70 8.92 -9.58
CA LEU A 209 8.60 7.46 -9.53
C LEU A 209 9.94 6.80 -9.16
N ALA A 210 11.06 7.37 -9.61
CA ALA A 210 12.42 6.93 -9.29
C ALA A 210 12.85 7.22 -7.84
N GLY A 211 12.04 7.96 -7.08
CA GLY A 211 12.37 8.38 -5.72
C GLY A 211 12.70 9.87 -5.61
N GLU A 212 11.97 10.60 -4.77
CA GLU A 212 12.29 11.97 -4.41
C GLU A 212 11.96 12.26 -2.94
N GLY A 213 12.92 12.81 -2.20
CA GLY A 213 12.70 13.27 -0.84
C GLY A 213 11.85 14.54 -0.79
N VAL A 214 10.71 14.49 -0.12
CA VAL A 214 9.70 15.56 -0.11
C VAL A 214 9.68 16.41 1.15
N ILE A 215 9.99 15.83 2.32
CA ILE A 215 9.86 16.53 3.62
C ILE A 215 11.09 16.26 4.48
N GLY A 216 11.52 17.28 5.24
CA GLY A 216 12.50 17.12 6.32
C GLY A 216 13.91 16.76 5.84
N LYS A 217 14.33 17.30 4.69
CA LYS A 217 15.68 17.09 4.14
C LYS A 217 16.74 17.58 5.11
N ASN A 218 17.63 16.66 5.50
CA ASN A 218 18.79 16.92 6.35
C ASN A 218 20.01 16.15 5.82
N VAL A 219 21.19 16.50 6.31
CA VAL A 219 22.44 15.75 6.07
C VAL A 219 22.96 15.29 7.42
N ILE A 220 23.14 13.98 7.58
CA ILE A 220 23.57 13.39 8.84
C ILE A 220 24.82 12.52 8.63
N SER A 221 25.60 12.36 9.70
CA SER A 221 26.74 11.43 9.76
C SER A 221 26.38 10.25 10.67
N PRO A 222 25.77 9.18 10.12
CA PRO A 222 25.31 8.06 10.94
C PRO A 222 26.50 7.26 11.49
N PRO A 223 26.32 6.54 12.62
CA PRO A 223 27.35 5.65 13.16
C PRO A 223 27.82 4.63 12.11
N SER A 224 29.12 4.34 12.11
CA SER A 224 29.76 3.48 11.08
C SER A 224 29.07 2.12 10.94
N GLU A 225 28.74 1.46 12.05
CA GLU A 225 28.04 0.17 12.04
C GLU A 225 26.65 0.24 11.38
N ARG A 226 25.91 1.33 11.62
CA ARG A 226 24.59 1.52 11.01
C ARG A 226 24.70 1.77 9.51
N LYS A 227 25.70 2.53 9.10
CA LYS A 227 26.01 2.77 7.69
C LYS A 227 26.45 1.50 6.97
N LYS A 228 27.30 0.66 7.59
CA LYS A 228 27.70 -0.65 7.05
C LYS A 228 26.49 -1.54 6.81
N LYS A 229 25.53 -1.59 7.75
CA LYS A 229 24.28 -2.35 7.56
C LYS A 229 23.44 -1.84 6.39
N ALA A 230 23.34 -0.52 6.23
CA ALA A 230 22.64 0.08 5.10
C ALA A 230 23.34 -0.24 3.76
N HIS A 231 24.67 -0.17 3.72
CA HIS A 231 25.46 -0.54 2.55
C HIS A 231 25.36 -2.04 2.22
N LEU A 232 25.40 -2.90 3.24
CA LEU A 232 25.22 -4.35 3.09
C LEU A 232 23.87 -4.67 2.45
N CYS A 233 22.80 -4.02 2.92
CA CYS A 233 21.46 -4.16 2.35
C CYS A 233 21.46 -3.82 0.84
N VAL A 234 22.14 -2.74 0.43
CA VAL A 234 22.29 -2.41 -1.00
C VAL A 234 23.00 -3.52 -1.76
N LEU A 235 24.15 -3.99 -1.28
CA LEU A 235 24.92 -5.05 -1.95
C LEU A 235 24.09 -6.32 -2.13
N GLN A 236 23.28 -6.70 -1.13
CA GLN A 236 22.48 -7.92 -1.16
C GLN A 236 21.30 -7.90 -2.14
N HIS A 237 20.82 -6.71 -2.53
CA HIS A 237 19.62 -6.57 -3.35
C HIS A 237 19.92 -6.06 -4.77
N LEU A 238 21.18 -5.78 -5.10
CA LEU A 238 21.57 -5.38 -6.45
C LEU A 238 21.98 -6.59 -7.29
N THR A 239 21.29 -6.76 -8.42
CA THR A 239 21.49 -7.88 -9.36
C THR A 239 22.92 -7.97 -9.87
N GLU A 240 23.57 -6.84 -10.14
CA GLU A 240 24.99 -6.78 -10.56
C GLU A 240 25.95 -7.39 -9.53
N VAL A 241 25.57 -7.41 -8.24
CA VAL A 241 26.42 -7.89 -7.14
C VAL A 241 26.18 -9.38 -6.86
N HIS A 242 25.06 -9.98 -7.30
CA HIS A 242 24.73 -11.39 -7.06
C HIS A 242 25.87 -12.38 -7.40
N PRO A 243 26.60 -12.26 -8.54
CA PRO A 243 27.71 -13.15 -8.84
C PRO A 243 28.84 -13.11 -7.79
N TYR A 244 29.05 -11.94 -7.16
CA TYR A 244 30.04 -11.78 -6.10
C TYR A 244 29.55 -12.37 -4.78
N ILE A 245 28.24 -12.27 -4.49
CA ILE A 245 27.61 -12.89 -3.31
C ILE A 245 27.76 -14.41 -3.39
N GLU A 246 27.41 -15.01 -4.54
CA GLU A 246 27.54 -16.45 -4.76
C GLU A 246 28.98 -16.92 -4.61
N LYS A 247 29.93 -16.20 -5.22
CA LYS A 247 31.36 -16.49 -5.07
C LYS A 247 31.81 -16.44 -3.60
N HIS A 248 31.43 -15.40 -2.86
CA HIS A 248 31.80 -15.26 -1.45
C HIS A 248 31.20 -16.38 -0.58
N LEU A 249 29.94 -16.76 -0.83
CA LEU A 249 29.30 -17.86 -0.11
C LEU A 249 30.00 -19.20 -0.38
N LEU A 250 30.37 -19.48 -1.62
CA LEU A 250 31.13 -20.68 -2.00
C LEU A 250 32.50 -20.72 -1.31
N GLU A 251 33.23 -19.59 -1.29
CA GLU A 251 34.52 -19.49 -0.59
C GLU A 251 34.37 -19.73 0.92
N LEU A 252 33.36 -19.12 1.56
CA LEU A 252 33.10 -19.31 2.98
C LEU A 252 32.71 -20.74 3.31
N GLN A 253 31.90 -21.39 2.47
CA GLN A 253 31.50 -22.78 2.63
C GLN A 253 32.70 -23.73 2.48
N HIS A 254 33.60 -23.45 1.53
CA HIS A 254 34.82 -24.22 1.32
C HIS A 254 35.79 -24.09 2.51
N CYS A 255 35.99 -22.88 3.02
CA CYS A 255 36.85 -22.66 4.19
C CYS A 255 36.23 -23.18 5.49
N ASN A 256 34.90 -23.27 5.58
CA ASN A 256 34.18 -23.65 6.79
C ASN A 256 33.10 -24.72 6.53
N PRO A 257 33.47 -25.96 6.14
CA PRO A 257 32.53 -26.98 5.70
C PRO A 257 31.57 -27.49 6.78
N LYS A 258 31.84 -27.19 8.06
CA LYS A 258 31.00 -27.59 9.21
C LYS A 258 29.96 -26.54 9.61
N LEU A 259 29.98 -25.34 9.03
CA LEU A 259 29.03 -24.29 9.40
C LEU A 259 27.63 -24.59 8.88
N LYS A 260 26.64 -24.45 9.77
CA LYS A 260 25.23 -24.49 9.39
C LYS A 260 24.85 -23.21 8.66
N GLU A 261 23.85 -23.29 7.79
CA GLU A 261 23.35 -22.19 6.94
C GLU A 261 23.22 -20.84 7.67
N ARG A 262 22.54 -20.80 8.83
CA ARG A 262 22.39 -19.55 9.62
C ARG A 262 23.73 -18.94 10.08
N ALA A 263 24.69 -19.77 10.46
CA ALA A 263 26.00 -19.31 10.88
C ALA A 263 26.83 -18.83 9.68
N LEU A 264 26.67 -19.50 8.52
CA LEU A 264 27.27 -19.10 7.25
C LEU A 264 26.74 -17.72 6.79
N THR A 265 25.43 -17.50 6.82
CA THR A 265 24.82 -16.19 6.49
C THR A 265 25.32 -15.09 7.42
N ARG A 266 25.44 -15.38 8.72
CA ARG A 266 25.98 -14.42 9.69
C ARG A 266 27.43 -14.05 9.39
N GLU A 267 28.25 -15.04 9.05
CA GLU A 267 29.64 -14.81 8.67
C GLU A 267 29.74 -14.02 7.36
N HIS A 268 28.94 -14.41 6.35
CA HIS A 268 28.82 -13.69 5.08
C HIS A 268 28.48 -12.22 5.29
N ASN A 269 27.43 -11.92 6.05
CA ASN A 269 27.00 -10.56 6.35
C ASN A 269 28.09 -9.76 7.08
N ARG A 270 28.94 -10.42 7.87
CA ARG A 270 30.03 -9.79 8.62
C ARG A 270 31.21 -9.43 7.71
N THR A 271 31.56 -10.28 6.74
CA THR A 271 32.79 -10.14 5.95
C THR A 271 32.57 -9.63 4.53
N LEU A 272 31.33 -9.62 4.01
CA LEU A 272 31.04 -9.33 2.61
C LEU A 272 31.60 -7.98 2.14
N ILE A 273 31.43 -6.91 2.92
CA ILE A 273 31.85 -5.56 2.49
C ILE A 273 33.36 -5.52 2.24
N GLU A 274 34.16 -6.01 3.20
CA GLU A 274 35.62 -6.00 3.09
C GLU A 274 36.11 -6.99 2.03
N TRP A 275 35.49 -8.17 1.96
CA TRP A 275 35.79 -9.16 0.93
C TRP A 275 35.50 -8.62 -0.47
N PHE A 276 34.34 -7.99 -0.68
CA PHE A 276 33.91 -7.44 -1.97
C PHE A 276 34.84 -6.33 -2.43
N LYS A 277 35.25 -5.43 -1.52
CA LYS A 277 36.25 -4.40 -1.78
C LYS A 277 37.58 -5.00 -2.23
N LYS A 278 38.07 -6.03 -1.53
CA LYS A 278 39.33 -6.71 -1.87
C LYS A 278 39.24 -7.44 -3.22
N GLU A 279 38.12 -8.10 -3.48
CA GLU A 279 37.91 -8.89 -4.69
C GLU A 279 37.81 -8.03 -5.95
N VAL A 280 37.06 -6.92 -5.87
CA VAL A 280 36.99 -5.95 -6.98
C VAL A 280 38.35 -5.29 -7.22
N GLY A 281 39.13 -5.02 -6.16
CA GLY A 281 40.47 -4.43 -6.28
C GLY A 281 41.53 -5.34 -6.93
N LYS A 282 41.28 -6.64 -7.11
CA LYS A 282 42.19 -7.57 -7.81
C LYS A 282 42.02 -7.55 -9.33
N LYS A 283 40.87 -7.08 -9.84
CA LYS A 283 40.55 -7.10 -11.27
C LYS A 283 41.14 -5.86 -11.97
N GLN A 284 41.38 -5.97 -13.28
CA GLN A 284 41.77 -4.82 -14.09
C GLN A 284 40.57 -3.87 -14.28
N ASP A 285 40.86 -2.58 -14.47
CA ASP A 285 39.84 -1.51 -14.44
C ASP A 285 38.82 -1.59 -15.60
N HIS A 286 39.16 -2.30 -16.69
CA HIS A 286 38.25 -2.54 -17.83
C HIS A 286 37.31 -3.74 -17.64
N ASP A 287 37.59 -4.64 -16.70
CA ASP A 287 36.81 -5.89 -16.50
C ASP A 287 35.61 -5.72 -15.56
N VAL A 288 35.41 -4.51 -15.02
CA VAL A 288 34.44 -4.23 -13.96
C VAL A 288 33.61 -3.00 -14.32
N SER A 289 32.28 -3.15 -14.26
CA SER A 289 31.33 -2.03 -14.39
C SER A 289 31.64 -0.93 -13.38
N ASP A 290 31.50 0.34 -13.78
CA ASP A 290 31.69 1.47 -12.88
C ASP A 290 30.76 1.42 -11.67
N THR A 291 29.54 0.86 -11.81
CA THR A 291 28.63 0.60 -10.69
C THR A 291 29.29 -0.27 -9.61
N ILE A 292 29.89 -1.39 -10.00
CA ILE A 292 30.58 -2.31 -9.07
C ILE A 292 31.79 -1.63 -8.42
N LYS A 293 32.52 -0.79 -9.15
CA LYS A 293 33.64 -0.02 -8.57
C LYS A 293 33.17 0.96 -7.50
N TRP A 294 32.07 1.67 -7.72
CA TRP A 294 31.51 2.60 -6.73
C TRP A 294 30.91 1.87 -5.53
N LEU A 295 30.22 0.73 -5.76
CA LEU A 295 29.71 -0.10 -4.69
C LEU A 295 30.82 -0.67 -3.81
N SER A 296 31.94 -1.11 -4.39
CA SER A 296 33.05 -1.70 -3.62
C SER A 296 33.78 -0.69 -2.72
N ARG A 297 33.74 0.60 -3.09
CA ARG A 297 34.26 1.71 -2.28
C ARG A 297 33.31 2.10 -1.14
N GLY A 298 32.02 1.80 -1.29
CA GLY A 298 30.97 2.16 -0.34
C GLY A 298 30.46 3.60 -0.49
N PRO A 299 29.36 3.95 0.18
CA PRO A 299 28.73 5.27 0.05
C PRO A 299 29.53 6.35 0.80
N ARG A 300 29.25 7.63 0.50
CA ARG A 300 29.84 8.79 1.19
C ARG A 300 29.61 8.77 2.70
N LEU A 301 30.50 9.41 3.46
CA LEU A 301 30.46 9.42 4.94
C LEU A 301 29.15 9.99 5.50
N CYS A 302 28.67 11.09 4.90
CA CYS A 302 27.39 11.68 5.24
C CYS A 302 26.30 11.13 4.32
N VAL A 303 25.09 10.96 4.85
CA VAL A 303 23.91 10.54 4.10
C VAL A 303 22.86 11.65 4.13
N ARG A 304 22.09 11.79 3.05
CA ARG A 304 20.91 12.67 3.07
C ARG A 304 19.79 11.89 3.76
N SER A 305 19.08 12.54 4.68
CA SER A 305 17.96 11.94 5.41
C SER A 305 16.69 12.76 5.21
N PHE A 306 15.55 12.08 5.22
CA PHE A 306 14.24 12.70 4.99
C PHE A 306 13.21 12.22 6.02
N GLU A 307 12.20 13.04 6.25
CA GLU A 307 11.02 12.68 7.04
C GLU A 307 9.87 12.18 6.16
N GLY A 308 9.88 12.52 4.86
CA GLY A 308 8.97 11.99 3.86
C GLY A 308 9.63 11.81 2.49
N TYR A 309 9.20 10.77 1.77
CA TYR A 309 9.82 10.33 0.52
C TYR A 309 8.75 9.74 -0.42
N ASP A 310 8.74 10.20 -1.67
CA ASP A 310 7.87 9.65 -2.71
C ASP A 310 8.69 8.67 -3.54
N ILE A 311 8.19 7.45 -3.77
CA ILE A 311 8.81 6.46 -4.66
C ILE A 311 7.74 5.46 -5.12
N ASN A 312 7.86 4.96 -6.35
CA ASN A 312 6.92 3.99 -6.92
C ASN A 312 5.45 4.45 -6.86
N GLY A 313 5.18 5.76 -6.85
CA GLY A 313 3.83 6.33 -6.70
C GLY A 313 3.19 6.09 -5.33
N PHE A 314 4.01 5.86 -4.31
CA PHE A 314 3.64 5.90 -2.90
C PHE A 314 4.33 7.09 -2.22
N THR A 315 3.68 7.64 -1.20
CA THR A 315 4.29 8.59 -0.26
C THR A 315 4.59 7.91 1.06
N PHE A 316 5.85 7.82 1.45
CA PHE A 316 6.27 7.25 2.73
C PHE A 316 6.66 8.34 3.72
N TYR A 317 6.33 8.16 4.99
CA TYR A 317 6.78 9.01 6.10
C TYR A 317 7.57 8.20 7.13
N THR A 318 8.48 8.86 7.83
CA THR A 318 9.00 8.32 9.10
C THR A 318 7.88 8.29 10.15
N ARG A 319 7.95 7.36 11.11
CA ARG A 319 7.01 7.27 12.24
C ARG A 319 6.78 8.63 12.91
N ARG A 320 7.88 9.37 13.15
CA ARG A 320 7.84 10.69 13.79
C ARG A 320 7.04 11.72 13.01
N GLN A 321 7.13 11.69 11.68
CA GLN A 321 6.35 12.57 10.83
C GLN A 321 4.89 12.13 10.75
N ASP A 322 4.64 10.83 10.75
CA ASP A 322 3.31 10.24 10.70
C ASP A 322 2.47 10.52 11.96
N GLU A 323 3.12 10.52 13.13
CA GLU A 323 2.50 10.87 14.41
C GLU A 323 1.94 12.30 14.41
N LYS A 324 2.67 13.24 13.79
CA LYS A 324 2.27 14.65 13.64
C LYS A 324 1.23 14.86 12.53
N SER A 325 1.01 13.85 11.69
CA SER A 325 0.15 13.93 10.51
C SER A 325 -1.28 13.45 10.77
N VAL A 326 -2.21 13.85 9.89
CA VAL A 326 -3.56 13.30 9.82
C VAL A 326 -3.66 12.03 8.98
N VAL A 327 -2.59 11.68 8.25
CA VAL A 327 -2.48 10.46 7.43
C VAL A 327 -1.58 9.42 8.12
N GLN A 328 -1.55 8.20 7.57
CA GLN A 328 -0.67 7.11 7.99
C GLN A 328 0.14 6.59 6.79
N ASN A 329 1.36 7.08 6.62
CA ASN A 329 2.27 6.78 5.52
C ASN A 329 3.54 6.03 5.98
N SER A 330 3.67 5.70 7.27
CA SER A 330 4.88 5.04 7.81
C SER A 330 4.87 3.52 7.74
N GLY A 331 3.73 2.90 7.41
CA GLY A 331 3.61 1.45 7.33
C GLY A 331 4.18 0.89 6.03
N VAL A 332 4.98 -0.16 6.16
CA VAL A 332 5.64 -0.82 5.03
C VAL A 332 5.49 -2.34 5.08
N LYS A 333 5.35 -2.93 3.89
CA LYS A 333 5.37 -4.36 3.65
C LYS A 333 6.46 -4.67 2.62
N VAL A 334 7.21 -5.74 2.88
CA VAL A 334 8.13 -6.34 1.91
C VAL A 334 7.73 -7.79 1.69
N VAL A 335 7.77 -8.25 0.44
CA VAL A 335 7.50 -9.64 0.08
C VAL A 335 8.83 -10.28 -0.31
N ALA A 336 9.24 -11.31 0.41
CA ALA A 336 10.39 -12.13 0.07
C ALA A 336 9.91 -13.44 -0.54
N SER A 337 10.44 -13.81 -1.71
CA SER A 337 10.18 -15.09 -2.34
C SER A 337 11.25 -16.09 -1.91
N SER A 338 10.85 -17.25 -1.39
CA SER A 338 11.76 -18.34 -1.07
C SER A 338 11.27 -19.65 -1.67
N ARG A 339 12.18 -20.42 -2.27
CA ARG A 339 11.90 -21.79 -2.73
C ARG A 339 11.79 -22.72 -1.52
N VAL A 340 10.61 -23.25 -1.25
CA VAL A 340 10.35 -24.17 -0.14
C VAL A 340 9.82 -25.48 -0.70
N TYR A 341 10.34 -26.60 -0.22
CA TYR A 341 9.80 -27.91 -0.57
C TYR A 341 8.56 -28.20 0.27
N ALA A 342 7.44 -28.59 -0.36
CA ALA A 342 6.17 -28.83 0.32
C ALA A 342 6.26 -29.97 1.36
N SER A 343 7.22 -30.88 1.21
CA SER A 343 7.62 -31.85 2.24
C SER A 343 9.07 -32.31 2.04
N ALA A 344 9.63 -32.98 3.05
CA ALA A 344 10.96 -33.59 2.97
C ALA A 344 11.08 -34.69 1.88
N LYS A 345 9.96 -35.18 1.35
CA LYS A 345 9.91 -36.18 0.26
C LYS A 345 9.66 -35.55 -1.12
N ASP A 346 9.34 -34.26 -1.16
CA ASP A 346 8.99 -33.58 -2.41
C ASP A 346 10.24 -33.03 -3.09
N LYS A 347 10.39 -33.34 -4.39
CA LYS A 347 11.53 -32.89 -5.20
C LYS A 347 11.22 -31.60 -5.97
N ARG A 348 9.97 -31.13 -5.95
CA ARG A 348 9.57 -29.88 -6.62
C ARG A 348 9.56 -28.73 -5.60
N PRO A 349 10.47 -27.75 -5.73
CA PRO A 349 10.38 -26.55 -4.89
C PRO A 349 9.12 -25.77 -5.28
N VAL A 350 8.34 -25.37 -4.27
CA VAL A 350 7.23 -24.43 -4.41
C VAL A 350 7.74 -23.05 -4.02
N ASP A 351 7.49 -22.04 -4.84
CA ASP A 351 7.80 -20.66 -4.48
C ASP A 351 6.84 -20.21 -3.36
N SER A 352 7.35 -20.10 -2.15
CA SER A 352 6.61 -19.55 -1.03
C SER A 352 6.93 -18.06 -0.90
N THR A 353 5.92 -17.21 -1.01
CA THR A 353 6.06 -15.77 -0.75
C THR A 353 5.80 -15.50 0.73
N GLN A 354 6.72 -14.78 1.37
CA GLN A 354 6.63 -14.42 2.78
C GLN A 354 6.56 -12.90 2.90
N SER A 355 5.57 -12.41 3.64
CA SER A 355 5.39 -10.98 3.86
C SER A 355 5.95 -10.56 5.22
N TYR A 356 6.76 -9.51 5.22
CA TYR A 356 7.28 -8.83 6.41
C TYR A 356 6.58 -7.48 6.55
N TYR A 357 6.23 -7.11 7.78
CA TYR A 357 5.49 -5.89 8.10
C TYR A 357 6.25 -5.04 9.11
N GLY A 358 6.39 -3.76 8.82
CA GLY A 358 7.20 -2.86 9.61
C GLY A 358 6.74 -1.42 9.55
N VAL A 359 7.37 -0.59 10.37
CA VAL A 359 7.16 0.86 10.39
C VAL A 359 8.49 1.53 10.11
N ILE A 360 8.48 2.53 9.22
CA ILE A 360 9.68 3.27 8.82
C ILE A 360 10.10 4.20 9.96
N GLU A 361 11.35 4.07 10.39
CA GLU A 361 11.97 4.92 11.42
C GLU A 361 12.84 6.02 10.80
N GLU A 362 13.64 5.66 9.79
CA GLU A 362 14.57 6.58 9.13
C GLU A 362 14.52 6.35 7.60
N ILE A 363 14.59 7.42 6.82
CA ILE A 363 14.68 7.37 5.36
C ILE A 363 15.99 8.02 4.93
N TRP A 364 16.85 7.27 4.23
CA TRP A 364 18.16 7.73 3.81
C TRP A 364 18.35 7.59 2.30
N GLU A 365 19.13 8.50 1.73
CA GLU A 365 19.73 8.39 0.40
C GLU A 365 21.23 8.12 0.56
N LEU A 366 21.68 6.96 0.08
CA LEU A 366 23.09 6.58 0.04
C LEU A 366 23.72 7.08 -1.26
N ASP A 367 24.62 8.05 -1.15
CA ASP A 367 25.32 8.65 -2.28
C ASP A 367 26.61 7.87 -2.58
N TYR A 368 26.68 7.25 -3.75
CA TYR A 368 27.84 6.50 -4.28
C TYR A 368 28.63 7.32 -5.31
N THR A 369 28.55 8.65 -5.26
CA THR A 369 29.14 9.61 -6.20
C THR A 369 28.43 9.64 -7.55
N TYR A 370 28.29 8.49 -8.24
CA TYR A 370 27.67 8.42 -9.56
C TYR A 370 26.15 8.24 -9.52
N PHE A 371 25.64 7.54 -8.51
CA PHE A 371 24.22 7.27 -8.32
C PHE A 371 23.86 7.33 -6.84
N VAL A 372 22.56 7.44 -6.58
CA VAL A 372 21.99 7.51 -5.23
C VAL A 372 20.99 6.37 -5.06
N ILE A 373 21.09 5.64 -3.94
CA ILE A 373 20.15 4.56 -3.62
C ILE A 373 19.38 4.91 -2.35
N PRO A 374 18.05 5.10 -2.43
CA PRO A 374 17.22 5.31 -1.27
C PRO A 374 16.98 4.01 -0.49
N VAL A 375 17.13 4.07 0.82
CA VAL A 375 16.92 2.95 1.75
C VAL A 375 16.05 3.40 2.93
N PHE A 376 15.17 2.51 3.37
CA PHE A 376 14.34 2.72 4.55
C PHE A 376 14.85 1.85 5.70
N ARG A 377 15.08 2.48 6.85
CA ARG A 377 15.28 1.77 8.10
C ARG A 377 13.92 1.52 8.73
N CYS A 378 13.59 0.27 8.97
CA CYS A 378 12.29 -0.13 9.46
C CYS A 378 12.42 -0.88 10.78
N GLN A 379 11.44 -0.67 11.65
CA GLN A 379 11.20 -1.51 12.81
C GLN A 379 10.20 -2.59 12.42
N TRP A 380 10.65 -3.84 12.39
CA TRP A 380 9.89 -4.99 11.91
C TRP A 380 9.16 -5.70 13.04
N ALA A 381 7.92 -6.12 12.78
CA ALA A 381 7.23 -7.06 13.65
C ALA A 381 7.90 -8.44 13.57
N ASN A 382 7.95 -9.14 14.70
CA ASN A 382 8.49 -10.49 14.76
C ASN A 382 7.58 -11.43 13.96
N LYS A 383 8.15 -12.13 12.99
CA LYS A 383 7.40 -13.03 12.11
C LYS A 383 6.71 -14.18 12.87
N GLN A 384 7.33 -14.70 13.92
CA GLN A 384 6.87 -15.93 14.59
C GLN A 384 5.72 -15.66 15.56
N ASN A 385 5.74 -14.52 16.26
CA ASN A 385 4.77 -14.22 17.32
C ASN A 385 4.13 -12.84 17.20
N GLY A 386 4.63 -11.97 16.32
CA GLY A 386 4.14 -10.62 16.06
C GLY A 386 3.29 -10.50 14.80
N VAL A 387 3.11 -11.58 14.03
CA VAL A 387 2.23 -11.63 12.86
C VAL A 387 1.34 -12.86 12.95
N LYS A 388 0.03 -12.70 12.71
CA LYS A 388 -0.91 -13.83 12.59
C LYS A 388 -1.98 -13.53 11.56
N GLN A 389 -2.55 -14.59 10.98
CA GLN A 389 -3.76 -14.46 10.20
C GLN A 389 -4.99 -14.61 11.09
N ASP A 390 -6.09 -13.96 10.69
CA ASP A 390 -7.37 -14.13 11.36
C ASP A 390 -7.94 -15.52 11.05
N GLU A 391 -8.34 -16.25 12.10
CA GLU A 391 -8.91 -17.60 11.99
C GLU A 391 -10.27 -17.63 11.26
N ILE A 392 -10.98 -16.50 11.23
CA ILE A 392 -12.36 -16.40 10.74
C ILE A 392 -12.40 -15.72 9.36
N PHE A 393 -11.41 -14.87 9.06
CA PHE A 393 -11.29 -14.13 7.80
C PHE A 393 -10.00 -14.48 7.09
N PRO A 394 -10.04 -15.45 6.16
CA PRO A 394 -8.91 -15.77 5.30
C PRO A 394 -8.39 -14.49 4.62
N GLY A 395 -7.08 -14.25 4.74
CA GLY A 395 -6.42 -13.07 4.14
C GLY A 395 -6.35 -11.82 5.03
N LEU A 396 -7.04 -11.77 6.19
CA LEU A 396 -6.89 -10.65 7.13
C LEU A 396 -5.66 -10.87 8.02
N THR A 397 -4.65 -10.01 7.86
CA THR A 397 -3.40 -10.10 8.62
C THR A 397 -3.42 -9.15 9.81
N LEU A 398 -2.98 -9.65 10.97
CA LEU A 398 -2.82 -8.89 12.21
C LEU A 398 -1.34 -8.82 12.58
N VAL A 399 -0.89 -7.64 12.98
CA VAL A 399 0.49 -7.35 13.37
C VAL A 399 0.53 -6.77 14.78
N ASN A 400 1.52 -7.16 15.57
CA ASN A 400 1.76 -6.66 16.92
C ASN A 400 3.17 -6.08 17.01
N PHE A 401 3.25 -4.75 17.20
CA PHE A 401 4.50 -4.01 17.30
C PHE A 401 5.11 -3.98 18.71
N ASP A 402 4.45 -4.56 19.72
CA ASP A 402 5.07 -4.84 21.02
C ASP A 402 6.02 -6.05 20.92
N ARG A 403 5.86 -6.86 19.86
CA ARG A 403 6.65 -8.06 19.57
C ARG A 403 7.55 -7.80 18.37
N LEU A 404 8.65 -7.11 18.62
CA LEU A 404 9.58 -6.71 17.59
C LEU A 404 10.54 -7.83 17.21
N SER A 405 10.99 -7.80 15.95
CA SER A 405 12.05 -8.68 15.48
C SER A 405 13.40 -8.14 15.94
N ASP A 406 14.24 -8.98 16.53
CA ASP A 406 15.64 -8.68 16.84
C ASP A 406 16.54 -8.74 15.58
N SER A 407 15.97 -8.45 14.40
CA SER A 407 16.66 -8.60 13.13
C SER A 407 17.90 -7.71 13.07
N ASP A 408 19.04 -8.30 12.71
CA ASP A 408 20.27 -7.57 12.44
C ASP A 408 20.20 -6.76 11.12
N GLU A 409 19.15 -6.97 10.32
CA GLU A 409 18.88 -6.37 9.02
C GLU A 409 17.65 -5.43 9.11
N PRO A 410 17.83 -4.17 9.54
CA PRO A 410 16.74 -3.21 9.67
C PRO A 410 16.45 -2.43 8.39
N PHE A 411 17.31 -2.52 7.37
CA PHE A 411 17.20 -1.73 6.14
C PHE A 411 16.57 -2.53 5.01
N ILE A 412 15.85 -1.81 4.15
CA ILE A 412 15.34 -2.29 2.86
C ILE A 412 15.62 -1.23 1.80
N LEU A 413 15.72 -1.65 0.53
CA LEU A 413 15.65 -0.70 -0.58
C LEU A 413 14.26 -0.06 -0.63
N ALA A 414 14.21 1.25 -0.84
CA ALA A 414 12.93 1.96 -0.93
C ALA A 414 12.08 1.46 -2.13
N SER A 415 12.73 0.97 -3.20
CA SER A 415 12.06 0.39 -4.36
C SER A 415 11.30 -0.91 -4.06
N LEU A 416 11.70 -1.64 -3.01
CA LEU A 416 11.05 -2.90 -2.60
C LEU A 416 9.88 -2.66 -1.62
N ALA A 417 9.71 -1.42 -1.15
CA ALA A 417 8.70 -1.07 -0.16
C ALA A 417 7.31 -1.00 -0.79
N LYS A 418 6.37 -1.80 -0.27
CA LYS A 418 4.93 -1.63 -0.54
C LYS A 418 4.28 -0.90 0.64
N GLN A 419 3.44 0.09 0.36
CA GLN A 419 2.77 0.85 1.41
C GLN A 419 1.62 0.07 2.05
N VAL A 420 1.58 0.06 3.38
CA VAL A 420 0.46 -0.47 4.17
C VAL A 420 0.11 0.50 5.29
N PHE A 421 -1.07 0.36 5.86
CA PHE A 421 -1.45 1.10 7.06
C PHE A 421 -2.10 0.16 8.07
N TYR A 422 -2.02 0.56 9.33
CA TYR A 422 -2.38 -0.25 10.49
C TYR A 422 -3.61 0.33 11.18
N VAL A 423 -4.63 -0.50 11.41
CA VAL A 423 -5.84 -0.14 12.14
C VAL A 423 -5.87 -0.88 13.47
N VAL A 424 -6.13 -0.16 14.57
CA VAL A 424 -6.24 -0.78 15.90
C VAL A 424 -7.36 -1.82 15.90
N ASP A 425 -7.04 -3.02 16.39
CA ASP A 425 -8.01 -4.07 16.53
C ASP A 425 -8.94 -3.83 17.74
N ASN A 426 -10.24 -4.02 17.52
CA ASN A 426 -11.29 -3.87 18.53
C ASN A 426 -11.34 -5.03 19.53
N ILE A 427 -10.79 -6.20 19.18
CA ILE A 427 -10.74 -7.36 20.09
C ILE A 427 -9.54 -7.24 21.03
N ASP A 428 -8.35 -7.01 20.48
CA ASP A 428 -7.12 -6.82 21.26
C ASP A 428 -6.36 -5.58 20.75
N PRO A 429 -6.37 -4.46 21.50
CA PRO A 429 -5.68 -3.23 21.13
C PRO A 429 -4.16 -3.34 21.01
N ARG A 430 -3.53 -4.48 21.34
CA ARG A 430 -2.09 -4.72 21.04
C ARG A 430 -1.86 -5.16 19.59
N TRP A 431 -2.91 -5.65 18.93
CA TRP A 431 -2.86 -6.01 17.52
C TRP A 431 -3.35 -4.88 16.63
N ARG A 432 -2.86 -4.89 15.40
CA ARG A 432 -3.23 -3.98 14.33
C ARG A 432 -3.61 -4.79 13.11
N VAL A 433 -4.78 -4.52 12.54
CA VAL A 433 -5.15 -5.07 11.24
C VAL A 433 -4.35 -4.36 10.16
N VAL A 434 -3.75 -5.12 9.25
CA VAL A 434 -3.01 -4.59 8.11
C VAL A 434 -3.97 -4.36 6.94
N ALA A 435 -3.94 -3.16 6.39
CA ALA A 435 -4.61 -2.82 5.14
C ALA A 435 -3.58 -2.30 4.13
N GLN A 436 -3.77 -2.63 2.85
CA GLN A 436 -2.88 -2.18 1.79
C GLN A 436 -3.16 -0.72 1.44
N GLY A 437 -2.08 0.05 1.22
CA GLY A 437 -2.17 1.40 0.65
C GLY A 437 -2.67 1.36 -0.80
N LYS A 438 -2.92 2.55 -1.36
CA LYS A 438 -3.24 2.70 -2.78
C LYS A 438 -2.06 3.33 -3.48
N ARG A 439 -1.69 2.74 -4.61
CA ARG A 439 -0.66 3.26 -5.50
C ARG A 439 -1.27 4.34 -6.39
N HIS A 440 -0.51 5.38 -6.68
CA HIS A 440 -0.95 6.49 -7.53
C HIS A 440 -0.01 6.64 -8.73
N ILE A 441 -0.05 5.69 -9.68
CA ILE A 441 0.80 5.69 -10.87
C ILE A 441 0.06 5.77 -12.22
N LEU A 442 -1.26 5.51 -12.27
CA LEU A 442 -2.00 5.53 -13.52
C LEU A 442 -2.02 6.93 -14.17
N GLY A 443 -1.62 6.99 -15.45
CA GLY A 443 -1.52 8.24 -16.22
C GLY A 443 -0.26 9.07 -15.94
N ILE A 444 0.68 8.54 -15.14
CA ILE A 444 2.03 9.09 -14.98
C ILE A 444 2.96 8.27 -15.89
N ASP A 445 3.72 8.96 -16.75
CA ASP A 445 4.72 8.37 -17.64
C ASP A 445 4.22 7.17 -18.46
N ASP A 446 2.96 7.22 -18.94
CA ASP A 446 2.29 6.18 -19.73
C ASP A 446 2.21 4.79 -19.08
N VAL A 447 2.25 4.71 -17.74
CA VAL A 447 2.03 3.44 -17.02
C VAL A 447 0.55 3.01 -17.15
N VAL A 448 0.33 1.94 -17.91
CA VAL A 448 -1.00 1.39 -18.25
C VAL A 448 -1.50 0.41 -17.18
N ASP A 449 -0.60 -0.36 -16.56
CA ASP A 449 -0.91 -1.34 -15.52
C ASP A 449 0.04 -1.20 -14.31
N GLU A 450 -0.53 -1.27 -13.10
CA GLU A 450 0.21 -1.19 -11.84
C GLU A 450 0.88 -2.52 -11.46
N ASP A 451 0.28 -3.64 -11.88
CA ASP A 451 0.77 -5.00 -11.57
C ASP A 451 1.93 -5.37 -12.52
N GLU A 452 1.87 -4.96 -13.79
CA GLU A 452 2.98 -5.12 -14.75
C GLU A 452 4.21 -4.27 -14.37
N TYR A 453 4.01 -3.15 -13.66
CA TYR A 453 5.11 -2.33 -13.15
C TYR A 453 5.95 -3.07 -12.10
N ASP A 454 5.33 -3.95 -11.30
CA ASP A 454 6.05 -4.78 -10.34
C ASP A 454 6.84 -5.91 -11.04
N GLU A 455 6.42 -6.35 -12.23
CA GLU A 455 7.12 -7.37 -13.03
C GLU A 455 8.31 -6.79 -13.82
N ARG A 456 8.24 -5.51 -14.21
CA ARG A 456 9.31 -4.81 -14.93
C ARG A 456 10.36 -4.17 -14.02
N GLY A 457 10.09 -4.05 -12.71
CA GLY A 457 10.93 -3.34 -11.72
C GLY A 457 11.86 -4.22 -10.88
N GLY A 458 12.20 -5.43 -11.34
CA GLY A 458 13.10 -6.39 -10.67
C GLY A 458 14.55 -6.30 -11.10
#